data_AF-A0A5C6CKV6-F1
#
_entry.id   AF-A0A5C6CKV6-F1
#
_cell.length_a   1.000
_cell.length_b   1.000
_cell.length_c   1.000
_cell.angle_alpha   90.00
_cell.angle_beta   90.00
_cell.angle_gamma   90.00
#
_symmetry.space_group_name_H-M   'P 1'
#
loop_
_entity.id
_entity.type
_entity.pdbx_description
1 polymer ?
#
loop_
_entity_poly.entity_id
_entity_poly.type
_entity_poly.pdbx_seq_one_letter_code
_entity_poly.pdbx_strand_id
1 'polypeptide(L)'
;MSGCLMMLGMISGSLLAADWDPNDDTFDPSIQSVVVGDASWIGDPSPFVHLGLPRTGYTYVNATHWDGFDPSVQLSLMVPLKAGETTPQAGGMLMMNKVQTIELIKLFETGLRADSKQEPIQIKTAMKDVNWSMAIATDEGQRFIQLQNKTNDKVDTYRFSINASKKLLGAIRHSLQKLESTTGK
;
A
#
# COMPACT_ATOMS: atom_id res chain seq x y z
N MET A 1 48.62 38.38 15.23
CA MET A 1 48.20 37.73 13.96
C MET A 1 47.60 36.39 14.34
N SER A 2 46.28 36.32 14.53
CA SER A 2 45.34 35.61 13.63
C SER A 2 45.98 34.37 13.01
N GLY A 3 45.67 33.13 13.39
CA GLY A 3 44.38 32.59 13.82
C GLY A 3 43.70 31.93 12.61
N CYS A 4 43.94 30.64 12.41
CA CYS A 4 43.19 29.81 11.47
C CYS A 4 42.97 28.44 12.11
N LEU A 5 41.99 28.38 13.01
CA LEU A 5 41.36 27.13 13.40
C LEU A 5 40.57 26.63 12.18
N MET A 6 41.03 25.56 11.52
CA MET A 6 40.18 24.81 10.62
C MET A 6 39.07 24.17 11.44
N MET A 7 37.90 24.81 11.43
CA MET A 7 36.66 24.26 11.94
C MET A 7 36.28 23.13 10.97
N LEU A 8 36.62 21.88 11.33
CA LEU A 8 36.05 20.70 10.70
C LEU A 8 34.54 20.77 10.95
N GLY A 9 33.81 21.27 9.95
CA GLY A 9 32.37 21.23 9.94
C GLY A 9 31.94 19.78 9.95
N MET A 10 31.65 19.26 11.14
CA MET A 10 30.76 18.13 11.30
C MET A 10 29.42 18.58 10.73
N ILE A 11 29.27 18.44 9.41
CA ILE A 11 27.96 18.19 8.83
C ILE A 11 27.60 16.86 9.43
N SER A 12 26.93 16.90 10.58
CA SER A 12 26.12 15.82 11.08
C SER A 12 25.23 15.46 9.91
N GLY A 13 25.66 14.45 9.15
CA GLY A 13 24.82 13.82 8.17
C GLY A 13 23.67 13.28 8.98
N SER A 14 22.58 14.04 9.02
CA SER A 14 21.30 13.58 9.51
C SER A 14 21.09 12.27 8.78
N LEU A 15 21.29 11.17 9.49
CA LEU A 15 20.99 9.84 9.05
C LEU A 15 19.54 9.90 8.59
N LEU A 16 19.32 9.98 7.28
CA LEU A 16 18.01 9.86 6.63
C LEU A 16 17.55 8.40 6.70
N ALA A 17 17.69 7.77 7.87
CA ALA A 17 16.84 6.68 8.28
C ALA A 17 15.56 7.36 8.75
N ALA A 18 14.68 7.69 7.79
CA ALA A 18 13.28 7.84 8.14
C ALA A 18 12.87 6.48 8.73
N ASP A 19 12.73 6.43 10.06
CA ASP A 19 12.29 5.27 10.82
C ASP A 19 10.87 4.92 10.36
N TRP A 20 10.78 4.17 9.27
CA TRP A 20 9.52 3.61 8.81
C TRP A 20 9.00 2.67 9.90
N ASP A 21 7.82 2.95 10.44
CA ASP A 21 7.17 2.14 11.46
C ASP A 21 6.05 1.30 10.84
N PRO A 22 6.05 -0.05 10.98
CA PRO A 22 4.97 -0.91 10.50
C PRO A 22 3.60 -0.63 11.14
N ASN A 23 3.56 0.05 12.28
CA ASN A 23 2.35 0.43 12.99
C ASN A 23 1.92 1.88 12.74
N ASP A 24 2.67 2.63 11.92
CA ASP A 24 2.27 3.95 11.49
C ASP A 24 0.93 3.90 10.75
N ASP A 25 0.05 4.82 11.09
CA ASP A 25 -1.30 4.91 10.54
C ASP A 25 -1.48 6.07 9.56
N THR A 26 -0.43 6.86 9.35
CA THR A 26 -0.43 8.03 8.49
C THR A 26 0.47 7.78 7.28
N PHE A 27 0.03 8.22 6.10
CA PHE A 27 0.83 8.14 4.88
C PHE A 27 1.61 9.43 4.69
N ASP A 28 2.92 9.31 4.45
CA ASP A 28 3.80 10.43 4.14
C ASP A 28 4.21 10.41 2.64
N PRO A 29 3.67 11.32 1.81
CA PRO A 29 4.02 11.41 0.39
C PRO A 29 5.42 11.97 0.12
N SER A 30 6.12 12.50 1.13
CA SER A 30 7.48 13.05 1.00
C SER A 30 8.54 11.95 0.98
N ILE A 31 8.26 10.80 1.60
CA ILE A 31 9.12 9.63 1.61
C ILE A 31 9.20 9.07 0.19
N GLN A 32 10.41 9.07 -0.38
CA GLN A 32 10.66 8.54 -1.73
C GLN A 32 10.89 7.03 -1.71
N SER A 33 11.49 6.53 -0.64
CA SER A 33 11.79 5.11 -0.44
C SER A 33 12.12 4.84 1.01
N VAL A 34 11.89 3.60 1.44
CA VAL A 34 12.28 3.11 2.77
C VAL A 34 13.03 1.79 2.64
N VAL A 35 13.89 1.49 3.60
CA VAL A 35 14.52 0.17 3.73
C VAL A 35 13.78 -0.57 4.85
N VAL A 36 13.24 -1.75 4.53
CA VAL A 36 12.56 -2.61 5.51
C VAL A 36 13.17 -3.99 5.44
N GLY A 37 13.78 -4.42 6.54
CA GLY A 37 14.59 -5.64 6.56
C GLY A 37 15.81 -5.49 5.64
N ASP A 38 15.92 -6.37 4.66
CA ASP A 38 17.00 -6.43 3.67
C ASP A 38 16.59 -5.89 2.29
N ALA A 39 15.39 -5.31 2.16
CA ALA A 39 14.84 -4.82 0.89
C ALA A 39 14.53 -3.33 0.94
N SER A 40 14.66 -2.67 -0.22
CA SER A 40 14.22 -1.29 -0.43
C SER A 40 12.83 -1.27 -1.07
N TRP A 41 11.97 -0.39 -0.58
CA TRP A 41 10.60 -0.22 -1.04
C TRP A 41 10.37 1.21 -1.54
N ILE A 42 9.53 1.36 -2.55
CA ILE A 42 9.19 2.65 -3.15
C ILE A 42 8.15 3.36 -2.28
N GLY A 43 8.39 4.63 -1.99
CA GLY A 43 7.46 5.49 -1.25
C GLY A 43 7.37 5.13 0.23
N ASP A 44 6.19 5.37 0.79
CA ASP A 44 5.81 5.04 2.17
C ASP A 44 4.81 3.86 2.19
N PRO A 45 5.29 2.61 2.17
CA PRO A 45 4.45 1.45 1.98
C PRO A 45 3.61 1.13 3.23
N SER A 46 2.41 0.60 3.01
CA SER A 46 1.61 -0.03 4.07
C SER A 46 1.90 -1.53 4.13
N PRO A 47 2.19 -2.10 5.32
CA PRO A 47 2.46 -3.53 5.44
C PRO A 47 1.16 -4.35 5.43
N PHE A 48 1.24 -5.60 4.96
CA PHE A 48 0.17 -6.59 5.06
C PHE A 48 0.71 -8.00 5.29
N VAL A 49 -0.15 -8.89 5.79
CA VAL A 49 0.12 -10.32 5.93
C VAL A 49 -0.66 -11.08 4.87
N HIS A 50 0.01 -11.91 4.08
CA HIS A 50 -0.67 -12.86 3.20
C HIS A 50 -0.97 -14.15 3.97
N LEU A 51 -2.24 -14.56 4.08
CA LEU A 51 -2.62 -15.69 4.97
C LEU A 51 -2.05 -17.05 4.55
N GLY A 52 -1.64 -17.21 3.29
CA GLY A 52 -0.99 -18.43 2.80
C GLY A 52 0.54 -18.42 2.87
N LEU A 53 1.18 -17.34 3.35
CA LEU A 53 2.64 -17.18 3.30
C LEU A 53 3.21 -16.62 4.62
N PRO A 54 4.33 -17.15 5.13
CA PRO A 54 4.96 -16.68 6.37
C PRO A 54 5.84 -15.45 6.11
N ARG A 55 5.31 -14.41 5.46
CA ARG A 55 6.03 -13.15 5.18
C ARG A 55 5.10 -11.96 5.08
N THR A 56 5.59 -10.82 5.54
CA THR A 56 4.95 -9.50 5.37
C THR A 56 5.17 -9.02 3.95
N GLY A 57 4.10 -8.57 3.30
CA GLY A 57 4.14 -7.85 2.05
C GLY A 57 3.92 -6.36 2.25
N TYR A 58 4.11 -5.59 1.19
CA TYR A 58 4.11 -4.13 1.21
C TYR A 58 3.36 -3.58 0.00
N THR A 59 2.66 -2.47 0.21
CA THR A 59 1.91 -1.81 -0.85
C THR A 59 2.76 -0.81 -1.63
N TYR A 60 2.36 -0.58 -2.87
CA TYR A 60 2.75 0.61 -3.62
C TYR A 60 1.52 1.17 -4.33
N VAL A 61 1.31 2.49 -4.21
CA VAL A 61 0.15 3.16 -4.79
C VAL A 61 0.62 4.33 -5.65
N ASN A 62 0.13 4.38 -6.88
CA ASN A 62 0.48 5.43 -7.82
C ASN A 62 -0.72 5.85 -8.68
N ALA A 63 -0.72 7.12 -9.09
CA ALA A 63 -1.51 7.57 -10.23
C ALA A 63 -0.79 7.16 -11.50
N THR A 64 -1.53 6.63 -12.47
CA THR A 64 -0.94 6.12 -13.71
C THR A 64 -1.79 6.42 -14.93
N HIS A 65 -1.11 6.60 -16.06
CA HIS A 65 -1.71 6.80 -17.37
C HIS A 65 -1.02 5.86 -18.36
N TRP A 66 -1.66 4.75 -18.67
CA TRP A 66 -1.16 3.75 -19.60
C TRP A 66 -1.90 3.92 -20.92
N ASP A 67 -1.17 3.88 -22.04
CA ASP A 67 -1.79 3.95 -23.36
C ASP A 67 -2.86 2.87 -23.52
N GLY A 68 -4.06 3.27 -23.94
CA GLY A 68 -5.20 2.37 -24.12
C GLY A 68 -6.00 2.05 -22.85
N PHE A 69 -5.67 2.66 -21.70
CA PHE A 69 -6.46 2.57 -20.47
C PHE A 69 -6.88 3.96 -19.97
N ASP A 70 -8.04 4.01 -19.31
CA ASP A 70 -8.44 5.21 -18.57
C ASP A 70 -7.37 5.54 -17.52
N PRO A 71 -7.05 6.84 -17.29
CA PRO A 71 -6.23 7.26 -16.17
C PRO A 71 -6.73 6.59 -14.88
N SER A 72 -5.80 5.96 -14.15
CA SER A 72 -6.14 5.04 -13.06
C SER A 72 -5.25 5.27 -11.84
N VAL A 73 -5.79 4.96 -10.66
CA VAL A 73 -5.01 4.66 -9.47
C VAL A 73 -4.67 3.18 -9.50
N GLN A 74 -3.38 2.88 -9.47
CA GLN A 74 -2.84 1.54 -9.37
C GLN A 74 -2.46 1.27 -7.91
N LEU A 75 -3.00 0.20 -7.33
CA LEU A 75 -2.61 -0.35 -6.03
C LEU A 75 -1.95 -1.69 -6.27
N SER A 76 -0.66 -1.79 -5.94
CA SER A 76 0.14 -3.01 -6.02
C SER A 76 0.33 -3.60 -4.63
N LEU A 77 0.11 -4.91 -4.50
CA LEU A 77 0.40 -5.72 -3.32
C LEU A 77 1.61 -6.59 -3.64
N MET A 78 2.75 -6.30 -3.04
CA MET A 78 4.01 -6.95 -3.34
C MET A 78 4.45 -7.83 -2.18
N VAL A 79 4.78 -9.07 -2.47
CA VAL A 79 5.31 -10.01 -1.48
C VAL A 79 6.81 -10.20 -1.79
N PRO A 80 7.71 -9.89 -0.85
CA PRO A 80 9.15 -9.95 -1.10
C PRO A 80 9.61 -11.38 -1.40
N LEU A 81 10.59 -11.53 -2.29
CA LEU A 81 11.26 -12.80 -2.57
C LEU A 81 12.10 -13.23 -1.36
N LYS A 82 12.22 -14.53 -1.14
CA LYS A 82 13.26 -15.09 -0.26
C LYS A 82 14.55 -15.31 -1.05
N ALA A 83 15.68 -15.39 -0.36
CA ALA A 83 16.96 -15.76 -0.96
C ALA A 83 16.81 -17.06 -1.77
N GLY A 84 17.20 -17.01 -3.05
CA GLY A 84 17.08 -18.13 -4.00
C GLY A 84 15.76 -18.21 -4.76
N GLU A 85 14.74 -17.41 -4.41
CA GLU A 85 13.52 -17.30 -5.22
C GLU A 85 13.70 -16.30 -6.37
N THR A 86 13.16 -16.62 -7.55
CA THR A 86 13.18 -15.74 -8.73
C THR A 86 11.80 -15.25 -9.14
N THR A 87 10.73 -15.80 -8.55
CA THR A 87 9.34 -15.49 -8.89
C THR A 87 8.52 -15.24 -7.61
N PRO A 88 7.73 -14.15 -7.54
CA PRO A 88 6.84 -13.91 -6.41
C PRO A 88 5.81 -15.02 -6.27
N GLN A 89 5.58 -15.53 -5.05
CA GLN A 89 4.58 -16.59 -4.82
C GLN A 89 3.14 -16.06 -4.65
N ALA A 90 3.01 -14.77 -4.34
CA ALA A 90 1.74 -14.08 -4.25
C ALA A 90 1.94 -12.59 -4.54
N GLY A 91 0.84 -11.89 -4.69
CA GLY A 91 0.82 -10.49 -5.04
C GLY A 91 -0.44 -10.17 -5.83
N GLY A 92 -0.69 -8.89 -6.01
CA GLY A 92 -1.90 -8.46 -6.66
C GLY A 92 -1.80 -7.04 -7.13
N MET A 93 -2.66 -6.70 -8.09
CA MET A 93 -2.78 -5.35 -8.57
C MET A 93 -4.26 -5.03 -8.75
N LEU A 94 -4.66 -3.87 -8.27
CA LEU A 94 -5.94 -3.25 -8.56
C LEU A 94 -5.66 -2.03 -9.42
N MET A 95 -6.20 -2.01 -10.63
CA MET A 95 -6.24 -0.81 -11.47
C MET A 95 -7.66 -0.26 -11.42
N MET A 96 -7.81 0.98 -10.97
CA MET A 96 -9.11 1.59 -10.72
C MET A 96 -9.13 2.97 -11.35
N ASN A 97 -10.10 3.24 -12.21
CA ASN A 97 -10.36 4.61 -12.66
C ASN A 97 -10.87 5.47 -11.50
N LYS A 98 -10.99 6.78 -11.73
CA LYS A 98 -11.46 7.75 -10.72
C LYS A 98 -12.72 7.29 -9.95
N VAL A 99 -13.75 6.84 -10.65
CA VAL A 99 -15.03 6.43 -10.02
C VAL A 99 -14.81 5.21 -9.12
N GLN A 100 -14.10 4.21 -9.63
CA GLN A 100 -13.77 2.99 -8.89
C GLN A 100 -12.89 3.27 -7.67
N THR A 101 -11.94 4.21 -7.77
CA THR A 101 -11.10 4.63 -6.64
C THR A 101 -11.93 5.29 -5.54
N ILE A 102 -12.89 6.14 -5.90
CA ILE A 102 -13.82 6.77 -4.93
C ILE A 102 -14.68 5.70 -4.24
N GLU A 103 -15.17 4.70 -4.99
CA GLU A 103 -15.88 3.56 -4.40
C GLU A 103 -14.99 2.80 -3.41
N LEU A 104 -13.73 2.51 -3.75
CA LEU A 104 -12.79 1.84 -2.84
C LEU A 104 -12.51 2.66 -1.58
N ILE A 105 -12.31 3.97 -1.70
CA ILE A 105 -12.12 4.87 -0.55
C ILE A 105 -13.29 4.75 0.43
N LYS A 106 -14.53 4.81 -0.07
CA LYS A 106 -15.74 4.68 0.76
C LYS A 106 -15.83 3.32 1.44
N LEU A 107 -15.41 2.25 0.76
CA LEU A 107 -15.34 0.91 1.33
C LEU A 107 -14.35 0.88 2.50
N PHE A 108 -13.12 1.36 2.31
CA PHE A 108 -12.13 1.45 3.41
C PHE A 108 -12.64 2.29 4.59
N GLU A 109 -13.22 3.46 4.34
CA GLU A 109 -13.78 4.31 5.39
C GLU A 109 -14.91 3.64 6.17
N THR A 110 -15.76 2.86 5.48
CA THR A 110 -16.82 2.08 6.12
C THR A 110 -16.21 0.95 6.95
N GLY A 111 -15.26 0.22 6.38
CA GLY A 111 -14.57 -0.89 7.04
C GLY A 111 -13.79 -0.49 8.29
N LEU A 112 -13.11 0.67 8.24
CA LEU A 112 -12.40 1.24 9.39
C LEU A 112 -13.35 1.62 10.53
N ARG A 113 -14.60 1.98 10.23
CA ARG A 113 -15.63 2.34 11.21
C ARG A 113 -16.49 1.15 11.68
N ALA A 114 -16.44 0.01 11.00
CA ALA A 114 -17.28 -1.14 11.30
C ALA A 114 -16.84 -1.88 12.57
N ASP A 115 -17.75 -2.13 13.52
CA ASP A 115 -17.40 -2.77 14.80
C ASP A 115 -17.31 -4.31 14.74
N SER A 116 -17.74 -4.91 13.63
CA SER A 116 -17.84 -6.37 13.49
C SER A 116 -17.41 -6.87 12.12
N LYS A 117 -17.25 -8.20 12.04
CA LYS A 117 -17.00 -8.92 10.79
C LYS A 117 -18.08 -8.59 9.76
N GLN A 118 -17.66 -8.31 8.53
CA GLN A 118 -18.57 -8.06 7.42
C GLN A 118 -18.35 -9.08 6.31
N GLU A 119 -19.43 -9.41 5.60
CA GLU A 119 -19.35 -10.23 4.40
C GLU A 119 -18.48 -9.55 3.33
N PRO A 120 -17.77 -10.32 2.47
CA PRO A 120 -16.94 -9.75 1.41
C PRO A 120 -17.76 -8.88 0.46
N ILE A 121 -17.31 -7.65 0.25
CA ILE A 121 -17.89 -6.69 -0.71
C ILE A 121 -17.00 -6.64 -1.95
N GLN A 122 -17.59 -6.85 -3.13
CA GLN A 122 -16.86 -6.81 -4.39
C GLN A 122 -16.24 -5.43 -4.66
N ILE A 123 -14.98 -5.41 -5.05
CA ILE A 123 -14.28 -4.23 -5.57
C ILE A 123 -14.38 -4.24 -7.08
N LYS A 124 -14.88 -3.15 -7.66
CA LYS A 124 -14.87 -2.95 -9.12
C LYS A 124 -13.48 -2.49 -9.56
N THR A 125 -12.92 -3.14 -10.57
CA THR A 125 -11.63 -2.75 -11.17
C THR A 125 -11.79 -2.58 -12.68
N ALA A 126 -10.80 -1.96 -13.32
CA ALA A 126 -10.73 -1.83 -14.77
C ALA A 126 -10.37 -3.15 -15.48
N MET A 127 -9.91 -4.16 -14.74
CA MET A 127 -9.51 -5.47 -15.28
C MET A 127 -10.66 -6.47 -15.19
N LYS A 128 -11.03 -7.11 -16.31
CA LYS A 128 -12.21 -7.99 -16.40
C LYS A 128 -12.05 -9.34 -15.71
N ASP A 129 -10.83 -9.86 -15.63
CA ASP A 129 -10.55 -11.23 -15.16
C ASP A 129 -10.02 -11.28 -13.71
N VAL A 130 -10.11 -10.17 -12.97
CA VAL A 130 -9.72 -10.12 -11.57
C VAL A 130 -10.95 -10.01 -10.68
N ASN A 131 -11.02 -10.87 -9.67
CA ASN A 131 -12.14 -10.91 -8.75
C ASN A 131 -11.67 -10.48 -7.36
N TRP A 132 -11.65 -9.16 -7.17
CA TRP A 132 -11.25 -8.52 -5.91
C TRP A 132 -12.45 -8.27 -5.00
N SER A 133 -12.31 -8.58 -3.72
CA SER A 133 -13.27 -8.18 -2.69
C SER A 133 -12.57 -7.65 -1.44
N MET A 134 -13.31 -6.91 -0.62
CA MET A 134 -12.87 -6.43 0.68
C MET A 134 -13.78 -7.02 1.77
N ALA A 135 -13.19 -7.53 2.85
CA ALA A 135 -13.92 -7.98 4.02
C ALA A 135 -13.31 -7.39 5.30
N ILE A 136 -14.11 -7.33 6.36
CA ILE A 136 -13.62 -7.04 7.71
C ILE A 136 -13.53 -8.35 8.46
N ALA A 137 -12.36 -8.65 8.99
CA ALA A 137 -12.10 -9.85 9.77
C ALA A 137 -11.72 -9.49 11.21
N THR A 138 -12.05 -10.39 12.12
CA THR A 138 -11.60 -10.33 13.50
C THR A 138 -10.89 -11.63 13.83
N ASP A 139 -9.71 -11.54 14.43
CA ASP A 139 -8.89 -12.68 14.84
C ASP A 139 -8.28 -12.35 16.21
N GLU A 140 -8.44 -13.23 17.19
CA GLU A 140 -7.97 -13.02 18.58
C GLU A 140 -8.36 -11.64 19.18
N GLY A 141 -9.54 -11.12 18.83
CA GLY A 141 -10.02 -9.80 19.27
C GLY A 141 -9.41 -8.61 18.53
N GLN A 142 -8.48 -8.84 17.62
CA GLN A 142 -7.92 -7.81 16.73
C GLN A 142 -8.71 -7.73 15.43
N ARG A 143 -8.92 -6.51 14.93
CA ARG A 143 -9.63 -6.24 13.67
C ARG A 143 -8.65 -6.04 12.52
N PHE A 144 -9.07 -6.51 11.35
CA PHE A 144 -8.31 -6.40 10.11
C PHE A 144 -9.21 -6.06 8.93
N ILE A 145 -8.68 -5.28 7.98
CA ILE A 145 -9.24 -5.21 6.63
C ILE A 145 -8.55 -6.27 5.80
N GLN A 146 -9.33 -7.06 5.06
CA GLN A 146 -8.84 -8.09 4.15
C GLN A 146 -9.19 -7.72 2.72
N LEU A 147 -8.17 -7.69 1.86
CA LEU A 147 -8.38 -7.76 0.42
C LEU A 147 -8.25 -9.22 -0.01
N GLN A 148 -9.19 -9.69 -0.82
CA GLN A 148 -9.18 -11.04 -1.36
C GLN A 148 -9.17 -10.97 -2.87
N ASN A 149 -8.31 -11.77 -3.51
CA ASN A 149 -8.30 -11.95 -4.96
C ASN A 149 -8.60 -13.40 -5.28
N LYS A 150 -9.74 -13.65 -5.94
CA LYS A 150 -10.12 -14.98 -6.41
C LYS A 150 -9.67 -15.17 -7.85
N THR A 151 -8.83 -16.17 -8.09
CA THR A 151 -8.38 -16.57 -9.42
C THR A 151 -8.60 -18.07 -9.58
N ASN A 152 -9.47 -18.47 -10.50
CA ASN A 152 -9.90 -19.87 -10.66
C ASN A 152 -10.32 -20.49 -9.30
N ASP A 153 -9.61 -21.53 -8.86
CA ASP A 153 -9.85 -22.26 -7.60
C ASP A 153 -9.04 -21.73 -6.40
N LYS A 154 -8.28 -20.65 -6.58
CA LYS A 154 -7.42 -20.06 -5.54
C LYS A 154 -8.01 -18.74 -5.03
N VAL A 155 -7.92 -18.52 -3.72
CA VAL A 155 -8.22 -17.23 -3.07
C VAL A 155 -6.99 -16.75 -2.32
N ASP A 156 -6.36 -15.69 -2.82
CA ASP A 156 -5.27 -15.02 -2.11
C ASP A 156 -5.88 -13.97 -1.16
N THR A 157 -5.49 -14.01 0.11
CA THR A 157 -6.02 -13.11 1.15
C THR A 157 -4.90 -12.28 1.77
N TYR A 158 -5.05 -10.96 1.66
CA TYR A 158 -4.11 -9.95 2.12
C TYR A 158 -4.72 -9.20 3.30
N ARG A 159 -4.17 -9.39 4.49
CA ARG A 159 -4.68 -8.88 5.76
C ARG A 159 -3.88 -7.65 6.19
N PHE A 160 -4.58 -6.56 6.43
CA PHE A 160 -4.04 -5.30 6.91
C PHE A 160 -4.52 -5.04 8.34
N SER A 161 -3.61 -4.61 9.22
CA SER A 161 -4.01 -4.05 10.52
C SER A 161 -4.82 -2.77 10.29
N ILE A 162 -5.52 -2.29 11.32
CA ILE A 162 -6.27 -1.02 11.24
C ILE A 162 -5.34 0.15 10.89
N ASN A 163 -4.15 0.22 11.48
CA ASN A 163 -3.18 1.28 11.19
C ASN A 163 -2.65 1.19 9.76
N ALA A 164 -2.22 0.01 9.32
CA ALA A 164 -1.80 -0.20 7.93
C ALA A 164 -2.91 0.11 6.93
N SER A 165 -4.18 -0.13 7.29
CA SER A 165 -5.33 0.19 6.46
C SER A 165 -5.57 1.71 6.33
N LYS A 166 -5.38 2.47 7.40
CA LYS A 166 -5.45 3.94 7.38
C LYS A 166 -4.33 4.54 6.54
N LYS A 167 -3.11 4.02 6.71
CA LYS A 167 -1.95 4.41 5.91
C LYS A 167 -2.19 4.15 4.42
N LEU A 168 -2.69 2.95 4.08
CA LEU A 168 -3.04 2.60 2.71
C LEU A 168 -4.13 3.53 2.15
N LEU A 169 -5.16 3.84 2.94
CA LEU A 169 -6.21 4.79 2.55
C LEU A 169 -5.63 6.18 2.25
N GLY A 170 -4.66 6.64 3.03
CA GLY A 170 -3.91 7.88 2.78
C GLY A 170 -3.20 7.86 1.41
N ALA A 171 -2.48 6.77 1.11
CA ALA A 171 -1.78 6.60 -0.16
C ALA A 171 -2.74 6.57 -1.37
N ILE A 172 -3.90 5.92 -1.23
CA ILE A 172 -4.96 5.87 -2.26
C ILE A 172 -5.52 7.28 -2.53
N ARG A 173 -5.85 8.03 -1.47
CA ARG A 173 -6.36 9.41 -1.61
C ARG A 173 -5.34 10.33 -2.28
N HIS A 174 -4.08 10.25 -1.87
CA HIS A 174 -3.00 11.02 -2.49
C HIS A 174 -2.84 10.71 -3.98
N SER A 175 -2.88 9.43 -4.34
CA SER A 175 -2.80 9.00 -5.74
C SER A 175 -4.00 9.46 -6.56
N LEU A 176 -5.21 9.42 -5.99
CA LEU A 176 -6.40 9.98 -6.65
C LEU A 176 -6.24 11.49 -6.91
N GLN A 177 -5.76 12.25 -5.92
CA GLN A 177 -5.52 13.69 -6.08
C GLN A 177 -4.49 13.98 -7.18
N LYS A 178 -3.41 13.19 -7.26
CA LYS A 178 -2.43 13.28 -8.36
C LYS A 178 -3.03 12.98 -9.72
N LEU A 179 -3.92 11.99 -9.81
CA LEU A 179 -4.62 11.64 -11.04
C LEU A 179 -5.49 12.81 -11.52
N GLU A 180 -6.24 13.42 -10.61
CA GLU A 180 -7.12 14.57 -10.90
C GLU A 180 -6.35 15.82 -11.32
N SER A 181 -5.21 16.11 -10.69
CA SER A 181 -4.39 17.28 -11.04
C SER A 181 -3.69 17.15 -12.41
N THR A 182 -3.50 15.92 -12.87
CA THR A 182 -2.86 15.62 -14.17
C THR A 182 -3.88 15.56 -15.30
N THR A 183 -5.12 15.15 -15.02
CA THR A 183 -6.20 14.98 -16.01
C THR A 183 -7.13 16.19 -16.14
N GLY A 184 -7.09 17.13 -15.19
CA GLY A 184 -7.85 18.40 -15.24
C GLY A 184 -7.16 19.53 -16.00
N LYS A 185 -6.09 19.24 -16.75
CA LYS A 185 -5.42 20.16 -17.69
C LYS A 185 -5.74 19.74 -19.12
#